data_AF-A0A109FML6-F1
#
_entry.id   AF-A0A109FML6-F1
#
_cell.length_a   1.000
_cell.length_b   1.000
_cell.length_c   1.000
_cell.angle_alpha   90.00
_cell.angle_beta   90.00
_cell.angle_gamma   90.00
#
_symmetry.space_group_name_H-M   'P 1'
#
loop_
_entity.id
_entity.type
_entity.pdbx_description
1 polymer ?
#
loop_
_entity_poly.entity_id
_entity_poly.type
_entity_poly.pdbx_seq_one_letter_code
_entity_poly.pdbx_strand_id
1 'polypeptide(L)'
;MFPNVSQHAARWELERNGGNVERAVERALREGRLPEPPASYFPPSADTSPAANPFPTTPARATTAAAPTTPANAASSGNNRGGAPPSLIARMGLQEQVAADVKGKGKAAEEGSASASGWSPRAEERERNLRARKEKLVLEARRKLLEKEARRRAEAGEESPAAEETP
;
A
#
# COMPACT_ATOMS: atom_id res chain seq x y z
N MET A 1 -10.89 -6.59 -30.87
CA MET A 1 -11.83 -5.47 -31.00
C MET A 1 -11.18 -4.19 -31.54
N PHE A 2 -9.99 -3.79 -31.09
CA PHE A 2 -9.31 -2.59 -31.61
C PHE A 2 -7.89 -2.91 -32.10
N PRO A 3 -7.68 -3.12 -33.41
CA PRO A 3 -6.35 -3.45 -33.95
C PRO A 3 -5.36 -2.28 -33.88
N ASN A 4 -5.86 -1.05 -33.86
CA ASN A 4 -5.04 0.18 -33.89
C ASN A 4 -4.76 0.76 -32.49
N VAL A 5 -5.32 0.17 -31.44
CA VAL A 5 -5.11 0.60 -30.06
C VAL A 5 -3.91 -0.12 -29.49
N SER A 6 -2.90 0.62 -29.03
CA SER A 6 -1.77 0.02 -28.34
C SER A 6 -2.20 -0.55 -26.97
N GLN A 7 -1.62 -1.68 -26.59
CA GLN A 7 -1.91 -2.30 -25.28
C GLN A 7 -1.54 -1.36 -24.11
N HIS A 8 -0.51 -0.55 -24.30
CA HIS A 8 -0.08 0.46 -23.33
C HIS A 8 -1.12 1.57 -23.14
N ALA A 9 -1.71 2.08 -24.23
CA ALA A 9 -2.80 3.05 -24.16
C ALA A 9 -4.07 2.47 -23.51
N ALA A 10 -4.41 1.22 -23.82
CA ALA A 10 -5.53 0.53 -23.19
C ALA A 10 -5.33 0.35 -21.67
N ARG A 11 -4.15 -0.08 -21.25
CA ARG A 11 -3.79 -0.22 -19.82
C ARG A 11 -3.88 1.12 -19.09
N TRP A 12 -3.31 2.16 -19.68
CA TRP A 12 -3.33 3.52 -19.11
C TRP A 12 -4.75 4.07 -18.96
N GLU A 13 -5.59 3.94 -19.99
CA GLU A 13 -6.97 4.44 -19.93
C GLU A 13 -7.81 3.66 -18.91
N LEU A 14 -7.59 2.35 -18.79
CA LEU A 14 -8.26 1.53 -17.77
C LEU A 14 -7.82 1.93 -16.36
N GLU A 15 -6.54 2.16 -16.12
CA GLU A 15 -6.06 2.60 -14.80
C GLU A 15 -6.64 3.98 -14.42
N ARG A 16 -6.68 4.91 -15.38
CA ARG A 16 -7.26 6.25 -15.18
C ARG A 16 -8.77 6.21 -14.91
N ASN A 17 -9.48 5.29 -15.55
CA ASN A 17 -10.94 5.17 -15.46
C ASN A 17 -11.41 4.12 -14.44
N GLY A 18 -10.51 3.58 -13.61
CA GLY A 18 -10.86 2.62 -12.56
C GLY A 18 -11.33 1.27 -13.09
N GLY A 19 -10.81 0.84 -14.24
CA GLY A 19 -11.12 -0.44 -14.88
C GLY A 19 -12.41 -0.45 -15.69
N ASN A 20 -13.04 0.71 -15.93
CA ASN A 20 -14.26 0.80 -16.73
C ASN A 20 -13.96 0.60 -18.23
N VAL A 21 -14.24 -0.60 -18.73
CA VAL A 21 -14.02 -1.02 -20.12
C VAL A 21 -14.98 -0.30 -21.08
N GLU A 22 -16.26 -0.14 -20.73
CA GLU A 22 -17.26 0.50 -21.59
C GLU A 22 -16.84 1.93 -21.94
N ARG A 23 -16.37 2.69 -20.95
CA ARG A 23 -15.89 4.06 -21.16
C ARG A 23 -14.65 4.12 -22.07
N ALA A 24 -13.72 3.17 -21.91
CA ALA A 24 -12.54 3.07 -22.76
C ALA A 24 -12.91 2.71 -24.21
N VAL A 25 -13.89 1.81 -24.39
CA VAL A 25 -14.43 1.38 -25.69
C VAL A 25 -15.18 2.52 -26.37
N GLU A 26 -16.06 3.23 -25.66
CA GLU A 26 -16.76 4.40 -26.20
C GLU A 26 -15.79 5.47 -26.67
N ARG A 27 -14.73 5.73 -25.89
CA ARG A 27 -13.72 6.71 -26.25
C ARG A 27 -12.91 6.28 -27.47
N ALA A 28 -12.49 5.01 -27.51
CA ALA A 28 -11.81 4.45 -28.66
C ALA A 28 -12.66 4.52 -29.94
N LEU A 29 -13.99 4.35 -29.84
CA LEU A 29 -14.91 4.49 -30.96
C LEU A 29 -15.14 5.95 -31.38
N ARG A 30 -15.23 6.88 -30.41
CA ARG A 30 -15.44 8.31 -30.67
C ARG A 30 -14.20 8.99 -31.27
N GLU A 31 -13.03 8.70 -30.71
CA GLU A 31 -11.76 9.36 -31.07
C GLU A 31 -10.95 8.55 -32.09
N GLY A 32 -11.36 7.30 -32.35
CA GLY A 32 -10.63 6.36 -33.23
C GLY A 32 -9.31 5.85 -32.66
N ARG A 33 -8.90 6.35 -31.49
CA ARG A 33 -7.70 5.94 -30.75
C ARG A 33 -7.87 6.16 -29.26
N LEU A 34 -6.97 5.58 -28.48
CA LEU A 34 -6.86 5.86 -27.05
C LEU A 34 -5.68 6.81 -26.80
N PRO A 35 -5.79 7.73 -25.83
CA PRO A 35 -4.70 8.59 -25.40
C PRO A 35 -3.47 7.77 -24.99
N GLU A 36 -2.31 8.23 -25.45
CA GLU A 36 -1.05 7.54 -25.16
C GLU A 36 -0.57 7.89 -23.75
N PRO A 37 -0.13 6.91 -22.94
CA PRO A 37 0.51 7.15 -21.66
C PRO A 37 1.70 8.11 -21.78
N PRO A 38 1.98 8.93 -20.74
CA PRO A 38 3.26 9.62 -20.66
C PRO A 38 4.40 8.59 -20.56
N ALA A 39 5.54 8.88 -21.19
CA ALA A 39 6.66 7.92 -21.31
C ALA A 39 7.19 7.40 -19.95
N SER A 40 7.01 8.16 -18.87
CA SER A 40 7.41 7.78 -17.51
C SER A 40 6.49 6.76 -16.83
N TYR A 41 5.31 6.49 -17.40
CA TYR A 41 4.30 5.64 -16.75
C TYR A 41 4.63 4.15 -16.85
N PHE A 42 5.32 3.74 -17.92
CA PHE A 42 5.81 2.37 -18.06
C PHE A 42 7.30 2.33 -17.76
N PRO A 43 7.77 1.53 -16.77
CA PRO A 43 9.20 1.33 -16.59
C PRO A 43 9.78 0.65 -17.83
N PRO A 44 11.05 0.95 -18.20
CA PRO A 44 11.70 0.24 -19.30
C PRO A 44 11.70 -1.25 -18.96
N SER A 45 11.07 -2.05 -19.81
CA SER A 45 10.95 -3.49 -19.59
C SER A 45 12.36 -4.10 -19.65
N ALA A 46 12.79 -4.76 -18.58
CA ALA A 46 14.08 -5.45 -18.50
C ALA A 46 14.15 -6.71 -19.40
N ASP A 47 13.02 -7.09 -19.99
CA ASP A 47 12.87 -8.30 -20.79
C ASP A 47 12.92 -7.97 -22.29
N THR A 48 14.09 -7.58 -22.77
CA THR A 48 14.46 -7.82 -24.17
C THR A 48 15.80 -8.52 -24.19
N SER A 49 15.74 -9.85 -24.14
CA SER A 49 16.85 -10.72 -24.48
C SER A 49 17.31 -10.39 -25.91
N PRO A 50 18.58 -10.03 -26.16
CA PRO A 50 19.04 -9.62 -27.48
C PRO A 50 19.25 -10.86 -28.35
N ALA A 51 18.23 -11.25 -29.12
CA ALA A 51 18.45 -12.09 -30.29
C ALA A 51 19.12 -11.24 -31.39
N ALA A 52 20.43 -11.46 -31.56
CA ALA A 52 21.26 -11.28 -32.76
C ALA A 52 21.05 -10.03 -33.66
N ASN A 53 22.05 -9.13 -33.59
CA ASN A 53 22.50 -8.09 -34.53
C ASN A 53 22.64 -8.55 -36.01
N PRO A 54 22.95 -7.68 -37.03
CA PRO A 54 23.44 -6.29 -36.93
C PRO A 54 22.83 -5.26 -37.92
N PHE A 55 22.75 -3.98 -37.52
CA PHE A 55 23.39 -2.85 -38.23
C PHE A 55 23.45 -1.64 -37.27
N PRO A 56 24.64 -1.20 -36.82
CA PRO A 56 24.80 -0.15 -35.81
C PRO A 56 25.21 1.21 -36.41
N THR A 57 24.69 2.30 -35.83
CA THR A 57 25.39 3.59 -35.75
C THR A 57 25.46 4.00 -34.28
N THR A 58 26.68 3.93 -33.75
CA THR A 58 27.22 4.47 -32.48
C THR A 58 27.33 6.01 -32.51
N PRO A 59 27.51 6.76 -31.40
CA PRO A 59 28.38 6.49 -30.21
C PRO A 59 27.68 6.58 -28.85
N ALA A 60 27.95 5.67 -27.91
CA ALA A 60 29.05 5.64 -26.94
C ALA A 60 28.87 6.60 -25.74
N ARG A 61 28.69 6.04 -24.55
CA ARG A 61 29.59 6.25 -23.38
C ARG A 61 29.16 5.34 -22.22
N ALA A 62 30.09 4.49 -21.79
CA ALA A 62 30.00 3.70 -20.57
C ALA A 62 30.42 4.53 -19.36
N THR A 63 29.81 4.27 -18.20
CA THR A 63 30.50 4.21 -16.89
C THR A 63 29.65 3.46 -15.85
N THR A 64 30.26 2.38 -15.34
CA THR A 64 30.26 1.87 -13.95
C THR A 64 28.97 1.38 -13.29
N ALA A 65 29.05 0.10 -12.88
CA ALA A 65 28.12 -0.63 -12.05
C ALA A 65 27.98 -0.08 -10.62
N ALA A 66 26.77 -0.17 -10.07
CA ALA A 66 26.49 -0.18 -8.63
C ALA A 66 25.27 -1.09 -8.35
N ALA A 67 25.37 -1.89 -7.28
CA ALA A 67 24.41 -2.91 -6.86
C ALA A 67 23.01 -2.34 -6.52
N PRO A 68 21.92 -3.13 -6.64
CA PRO A 68 20.59 -2.67 -6.29
C PRO A 68 20.40 -2.68 -4.76
N THR A 69 20.41 -1.50 -4.15
CA THR A 69 19.79 -1.28 -2.84
C THR A 69 18.28 -1.19 -3.03
N THR A 70 17.54 -1.99 -2.24
CA THR A 70 16.08 -1.99 -2.12
C THR A 70 15.52 -0.57 -1.89
N PRO A 71 14.47 -0.13 -2.61
CA PRO A 71 13.83 1.15 -2.33
C PRO A 71 12.96 1.03 -1.07
N ALA A 72 13.45 1.57 0.04
CA ALA A 72 12.61 1.91 1.17
C ALA A 72 11.64 3.01 0.73
N ASN A 73 10.35 2.71 0.89
CA ASN A 73 9.21 3.53 0.50
C ASN A 73 9.31 4.94 1.13
N ALA A 74 9.74 5.93 0.33
CA ALA A 74 9.76 7.33 0.71
C ALA A 74 8.33 7.89 0.68
N ALA A 75 7.55 7.55 1.70
CA ALA A 75 6.30 8.24 1.97
C ALA A 75 6.63 9.68 2.39
N SER A 76 6.17 10.61 1.56
CA SER A 76 6.19 12.06 1.77
C SER A 76 5.84 12.44 3.22
N SER A 77 6.85 12.87 3.99
CA SER A 77 6.66 13.54 5.27
C SER A 77 7.24 14.94 5.14
N GLY A 78 6.38 15.89 4.77
CA GLY A 78 6.64 17.29 4.99
C GLY A 78 6.77 17.54 6.48
N ASN A 79 7.95 18.00 6.87
CA ASN A 79 8.24 18.81 8.06
C ASN A 79 7.70 18.28 9.41
N ASN A 80 8.43 17.36 10.04
CA ASN A 80 8.44 17.27 11.51
C ASN A 80 9.89 17.25 12.01
N ARG A 81 10.47 18.44 12.13
CA ARG A 81 11.83 18.63 12.64
C ARG A 81 11.78 18.48 14.17
N GLY A 82 12.35 17.39 14.70
CA GLY A 82 12.82 17.33 16.09
C GLY A 82 11.91 16.66 17.14
N GLY A 83 10.93 15.84 16.75
CA GLY A 83 10.11 15.09 17.71
C GLY A 83 9.75 13.69 17.19
N ALA A 84 9.51 12.74 18.11
CA ALA A 84 8.96 11.44 17.73
C ALA A 84 7.66 11.66 16.92
N PRO A 85 7.46 10.97 15.79
CA PRO A 85 6.27 11.15 14.97
C PRO A 85 5.01 10.90 15.83
N PRO A 86 3.95 11.70 15.68
CA PRO A 86 2.73 11.50 16.46
C PRO A 86 2.18 10.10 16.20
N SER A 87 1.68 9.45 17.26
CA SER A 87 1.17 8.09 17.18
C SER A 87 0.03 7.99 16.16
N LEU A 88 -0.10 6.82 15.51
CA LEU A 88 -1.13 6.62 14.49
C LEU A 88 -2.56 6.82 15.04
N ILE A 89 -2.77 6.49 16.32
CA ILE A 89 -4.01 6.75 17.06
C ILE A 89 -4.31 8.26 17.12
N ALA A 90 -3.30 9.08 17.43
CA ALA A 90 -3.47 10.54 17.49
C ALA A 90 -3.71 11.14 16.10
N ARG A 91 -3.02 10.63 15.08
CA ARG A 91 -3.20 11.08 13.68
C ARG A 91 -4.60 10.76 13.13
N MET A 92 -5.18 9.65 13.57
CA MET A 92 -6.49 9.16 13.11
C MET A 92 -7.65 9.54 14.04
N GLY A 93 -7.42 10.23 15.15
CA GLY A 93 -8.51 10.62 16.06
C GLY A 93 -9.13 9.47 16.87
N LEU A 94 -8.39 8.36 17.10
CA LEU A 94 -8.93 7.13 17.71
C LEU A 94 -8.75 7.06 19.23
N GLN A 95 -8.49 8.18 19.90
CA GLN A 95 -8.20 8.24 21.34
C GLN A 95 -9.40 7.76 22.18
N GLU A 96 -10.62 8.13 21.80
CA GLU A 96 -11.84 7.78 22.53
C GLU A 96 -12.18 6.28 22.41
N GLN A 97 -12.04 5.72 21.19
CA GLN A 97 -12.27 4.30 20.94
C GLN A 97 -11.28 3.44 21.73
N VAL A 98 -10.02 3.86 21.77
CA VAL A 98 -8.99 3.26 22.61
C VAL A 98 -9.35 3.30 24.10
N ALA A 99 -9.85 4.44 24.59
CA ALA A 99 -10.22 4.58 26.00
C ALA A 99 -11.40 3.65 26.35
N ALA A 100 -12.32 3.44 25.40
CA ALA A 100 -13.42 2.49 25.54
C ALA A 100 -12.95 1.02 25.54
N ASP A 101 -11.97 0.67 24.70
CA ASP A 101 -11.36 -0.67 24.66
C ASP A 101 -10.69 -1.04 25.99
N VAL A 102 -9.92 -0.11 26.58
CA VAL A 102 -9.22 -0.33 27.85
C VAL A 102 -10.18 -0.50 29.03
N LYS A 103 -11.36 0.14 28.98
CA LYS A 103 -12.38 0.06 30.03
C LYS A 103 -13.18 -1.26 30.04
N GLY A 104 -12.77 -2.26 29.26
CA GLY A 104 -13.39 -3.59 29.24
C GLY A 104 -14.80 -3.65 28.64
N LYS A 105 -15.27 -2.55 28.03
CA LYS A 105 -16.61 -2.43 27.43
C LYS A 105 -16.50 -2.35 25.90
N GLY A 106 -15.91 -3.38 25.28
CA GLY A 106 -15.51 -3.27 23.87
C GLY A 106 -15.33 -4.58 23.09
N LYS A 107 -15.97 -5.69 23.47
CA LYS A 107 -16.28 -6.76 22.49
C LYS A 107 -17.54 -6.36 21.72
N ALA A 108 -17.48 -5.25 21.00
CA ALA A 108 -18.55 -4.80 20.13
C ALA A 108 -18.13 -5.00 18.68
N ALA A 109 -18.93 -5.79 17.97
CA ALA A 109 -18.98 -5.93 16.52
C ALA A 109 -17.76 -6.59 15.84
N GLU A 110 -17.58 -7.89 16.10
CA GLU A 110 -17.37 -8.80 14.97
C GLU A 110 -18.71 -8.96 14.24
N GLU A 111 -19.14 -7.96 13.48
CA GLU A 111 -20.22 -8.14 12.51
C GLU A 111 -20.13 -7.09 11.41
N GLY A 112 -20.11 -7.56 10.16
CA GLY A 112 -20.51 -6.75 9.01
C GLY A 112 -19.41 -5.96 8.30
N SER A 113 -18.56 -6.64 7.51
CA SER A 113 -18.29 -6.26 6.10
C SER A 113 -17.28 -7.23 5.47
N ALA A 114 -17.59 -8.54 5.50
CA ALA A 114 -16.91 -9.54 4.68
C ALA A 114 -17.49 -9.61 3.25
N SER A 115 -18.27 -8.60 2.80
CA SER A 115 -19.02 -8.67 1.56
C SER A 115 -19.11 -7.32 0.84
N ALA A 116 -17.95 -6.78 0.45
CA ALA A 116 -17.84 -5.97 -0.76
C ALA A 116 -16.36 -5.94 -1.19
N SER A 117 -15.97 -6.95 -1.97
CA SER A 117 -14.63 -7.07 -2.56
C SER A 117 -14.30 -5.97 -3.60
N GLY A 118 -15.19 -5.00 -3.81
CA GLY A 118 -15.02 -3.89 -4.75
C GLY A 118 -15.02 -2.54 -4.06
N TRP A 119 -14.25 -1.58 -4.61
CA TRP A 119 -14.39 -0.17 -4.22
C TRP A 119 -15.79 0.31 -4.59
N SER A 120 -16.47 1.03 -3.69
CA SER A 120 -17.78 1.59 -4.01
C SER A 120 -17.67 2.54 -5.22
N PRO A 121 -18.69 2.60 -6.09
CA PRO A 121 -18.70 3.48 -7.26
C PRO A 121 -18.76 4.96 -6.87
N ARG A 122 -19.31 5.28 -5.70
CA ARG A 122 -19.36 6.64 -5.14
C ARG A 122 -18.10 6.95 -4.32
N ALA A 123 -17.57 8.16 -4.51
CA ALA A 123 -16.30 8.60 -3.91
C ALA A 123 -16.39 8.75 -2.39
N GLU A 124 -17.42 9.41 -1.87
CA GLU A 124 -17.64 9.59 -0.43
C GLU A 124 -17.77 8.24 0.30
N GLU A 125 -18.49 7.31 -0.33
CA GLU A 125 -18.67 5.95 0.18
C GLU A 125 -17.37 5.15 0.21
N ARG A 126 -16.47 5.44 -0.72
CA ARG A 126 -15.16 4.78 -0.80
C ARG A 126 -14.27 5.30 0.31
N GLU A 127 -14.27 6.61 0.49
CA GLU A 127 -13.48 7.26 1.52
C GLU A 127 -13.91 6.82 2.92
N ARG A 128 -15.22 6.81 3.23
CA ARG A 128 -15.70 6.32 4.54
C ARG A 128 -15.29 4.87 4.78
N ASN A 129 -15.40 4.01 3.76
CA ASN A 129 -15.07 2.59 3.88
C ASN A 129 -13.57 2.39 4.10
N LEU A 130 -12.73 3.17 3.41
CA LEU A 130 -11.28 3.15 3.60
C LEU A 130 -10.88 3.67 4.99
N ARG A 131 -11.51 4.74 5.47
CA ARG A 131 -11.30 5.25 6.83
C ARG A 131 -11.66 4.18 7.87
N ALA A 132 -12.86 3.61 7.79
CA ALA A 132 -13.30 2.54 8.69
C ALA A 132 -12.37 1.31 8.69
N ARG A 133 -11.89 0.87 7.51
CA ARG A 133 -10.92 -0.24 7.41
C ARG A 133 -9.58 0.10 8.06
N LYS A 134 -9.08 1.33 7.88
CA LYS A 134 -7.83 1.79 8.51
C LYS A 134 -7.98 1.85 10.02
N GLU A 135 -9.09 2.41 10.52
CA GLU A 135 -9.36 2.52 11.96
C GLU A 135 -9.41 1.14 12.62
N LYS A 136 -10.15 0.20 12.02
CA LYS A 136 -10.21 -1.20 12.48
C LYS A 136 -8.81 -1.83 12.55
N LEU A 137 -8.02 -1.69 11.50
CA LEU A 137 -6.65 -2.23 11.45
C LEU A 137 -5.77 -1.66 12.56
N VAL A 138 -5.87 -0.35 12.83
CA VAL A 138 -5.07 0.30 13.88
C VAL A 138 -5.44 -0.23 15.27
N LEU A 139 -6.74 -0.42 15.54
CA LEU A 139 -7.20 -0.96 16.81
C LEU A 139 -6.78 -2.43 16.98
N GLU A 140 -6.91 -3.26 15.95
CA GLU A 140 -6.47 -4.66 15.97
C GLU A 140 -4.96 -4.78 16.18
N ALA A 141 -4.17 -4.00 15.45
CA ALA A 141 -2.72 -3.97 15.61
C ALA A 141 -2.31 -3.58 17.03
N ARG A 142 -3.01 -2.61 17.64
CA ARG A 142 -2.79 -2.22 19.03
C ARG A 142 -3.11 -3.36 20.00
N ARG A 143 -4.27 -4.01 19.86
CA ARG A 143 -4.66 -5.14 20.72
C ARG A 143 -3.60 -6.25 20.67
N LYS A 144 -3.15 -6.60 19.46
CA LYS A 144 -2.10 -7.60 19.25
C LYS A 144 -0.74 -7.19 19.85
N LEU A 145 -0.39 -5.91 19.80
CA LEU A 145 0.83 -5.40 20.41
C LEU A 145 0.78 -5.53 21.94
N LEU A 146 -0.33 -5.14 22.57
CA LEU A 146 -0.50 -5.26 24.02
C LEU A 146 -0.45 -6.72 24.50
N GLU A 147 -1.07 -7.63 23.77
CA GLU A 147 -0.99 -9.08 24.05
C GLU A 147 0.45 -9.60 23.96
N LYS A 148 1.18 -9.18 22.91
CA LYS A 148 2.58 -9.55 22.73
C LYS A 148 3.48 -8.98 23.84
N GLU A 149 3.23 -7.75 24.29
CA GLU A 149 3.95 -7.15 25.41
C GLU A 149 3.66 -7.86 26.73
N ALA A 150 2.39 -8.23 26.98
CA ALA A 150 2.00 -9.00 28.15
C ALA A 150 2.68 -10.38 28.15
N ARG A 151 2.67 -11.08 27.01
CA ARG A 151 3.37 -12.36 26.83
C ARG A 151 4.87 -12.22 27.05
N ARG A 152 5.52 -11.23 26.42
CA ARG A 152 6.95 -10.97 26.59
C ARG A 152 7.30 -10.63 28.05
N ARG A 153 6.43 -9.91 28.76
CA ARG A 153 6.63 -9.58 30.17
C ARG A 153 6.47 -10.81 31.08
N ALA A 154 5.55 -11.72 30.75
CA ALA A 154 5.42 -13.00 31.46
C ALA A 154 6.65 -13.89 31.23
N GLU A 155 7.08 -14.04 29.98
CA GLU A 155 8.28 -14.82 29.62
C GLU A 155 9.56 -14.26 30.27
N ALA A 156 9.72 -12.93 30.31
CA ALA A 156 10.84 -12.30 31.00
C ALA A 156 10.80 -12.41 32.54
N GLY A 157 9.62 -12.70 33.12
CA GLY A 157 9.46 -12.96 34.56
C GLY A 157 9.69 -14.43 34.94
N GLU A 158 9.54 -15.35 34.00
CA GLU A 158 9.69 -16.80 34.21
C GLU A 158 11.15 -17.27 34.13
N GLU A 159 12.04 -16.50 33.50
CA GLU A 159 13.50 -16.79 33.47
C GLU A 159 14.27 -16.35 34.74
N SER A 160 13.59 -15.85 35.79
CA SER A 160 14.22 -15.37 37.05
C SER A 160 13.91 -16.13 38.37
N PRO A 161 13.67 -17.46 38.41
CA PRO A 161 13.73 -18.17 39.70
C PRO A 161 14.64 -19.42 39.66
N ALA A 162 15.97 -19.28 39.78
CA ALA A 162 16.84 -20.45 40.05
C ALA A 162 18.22 -20.17 40.67
N ALA A 163 18.60 -18.93 40.99
CA ALA A 163 19.96 -18.63 41.48
C ALA A 163 19.96 -17.68 42.68
N GLU A 164 19.50 -18.17 43.84
CA GLU A 164 20.05 -17.87 45.16
C GLU A 164 19.23 -18.62 46.22
N GLU A 165 19.53 -19.91 46.35
CA GLU A 165 19.24 -20.65 47.58
C GLU A 165 20.59 -21.06 48.17
N THR A 166 20.66 -21.00 49.50
CA THR A 166 21.63 -21.61 50.44
C THR A 166 22.69 -20.68 51.08
N PRO A 167 23.01 -20.94 52.37
CA PRO A 167 22.74 -20.05 53.51
C PRO A 167 23.89 -19.18 54.01
#